data_AF-A0A4Y1X0W5-F1
#
_entry.id   AF-A0A4Y1X0W5-F1
#
_cell.length_a   1.000
_cell.length_b   1.000
_cell.length_c   1.000
_cell.angle_alpha   90.00
_cell.angle_beta   90.00
_cell.angle_gamma   90.00
#
_symmetry.space_group_name_H-M   'P 1'
#
loop_
_entity.id
_entity.type
_entity.pdbx_description
1 polymer ?
#
loop_
_entity_poly.entity_id
_entity_poly.type
_entity_poly.pdbx_seq_one_letter_code
_entity_poly.pdbx_strand_id
1 'polypeptide(L)'
;MEEMNRATAPAGDGEIDLAELARKLWAGRRRIVRWCVAGALAGLVIGFSIPKEYTVTVKLAPEVQGGKPSLGGLGSLASMAGINMGSMNSADAMSPELYPDIVQSVPFMTELFGVEVRLARDERRMPVSEYVSEELRSPWWSAVAAAPFKALGWFTGLFRAEDDERRGTGVTDPFRLTREENETVGSLQERIAASVDKKTMVVSLAVTMQDPLVAATLTDTVMRNLQNHITQYRTDKARHDLEFTQRLFDEAQGKYYAAQQRYAQYVDQNQALSRKSFRTEQERLQNEMSLAYSLYNQTAQQLQLARAKVQESTPVYAVVQPATVPLKPSKPSKIMILVGCVFLAGAAAAAWTLFGEEIAETFRKQER
;
A
#
# COMPACT_ATOMS: atom_id res chain seq x y z
N MET A 1 -34.17 -44.97 -69.23
CA MET A 1 -33.49 -45.77 -68.19
C MET A 1 -32.21 -45.02 -67.89
N GLU A 2 -32.31 -43.88 -67.18
CA GLU A 2 -32.16 -43.85 -65.72
C GLU A 2 -30.92 -44.63 -65.28
N GLU A 3 -29.82 -43.91 -65.10
CA GLU A 3 -29.00 -44.10 -63.91
C GLU A 3 -28.23 -42.81 -63.60
N MET A 4 -28.78 -42.08 -62.62
CA MET A 4 -28.06 -41.19 -61.73
C MET A 4 -26.76 -41.86 -61.27
N ASN A 5 -25.61 -41.21 -61.46
CA ASN A 5 -24.49 -41.44 -60.55
C ASN A 5 -24.10 -40.11 -59.89
N ARG A 6 -24.54 -40.01 -58.64
CA ARG A 6 -24.29 -38.90 -57.71
C ARG A 6 -22.79 -38.64 -57.61
N ALA A 7 -22.41 -37.39 -57.81
CA ALA A 7 -21.20 -36.85 -57.24
C ALA A 7 -21.26 -37.04 -55.71
N THR A 8 -20.44 -37.93 -55.18
CA THR A 8 -20.10 -37.95 -53.75
C THR A 8 -19.08 -36.83 -53.52
N ALA A 9 -19.57 -35.71 -53.00
CA ALA A 9 -18.74 -34.74 -52.31
C ALA A 9 -18.01 -35.45 -51.15
N PRO A 10 -16.72 -35.20 -50.90
CA PRO A 10 -16.10 -35.64 -49.66
C PRO A 10 -16.75 -34.88 -48.50
N ALA A 11 -17.54 -35.59 -47.70
CA ALA A 11 -17.97 -35.12 -46.40
C ALA A 11 -16.72 -34.92 -45.54
N GLY A 12 -16.52 -33.69 -45.09
CA GLY A 12 -15.51 -33.40 -44.09
C GLY A 12 -15.95 -33.94 -42.74
N ASP A 13 -15.24 -34.95 -42.23
CA ASP A 13 -15.28 -35.28 -40.81
C ASP A 13 -14.03 -34.69 -40.17
N GLY A 14 -14.19 -33.45 -39.69
CA GLY A 14 -13.32 -32.85 -38.69
C GLY A 14 -13.61 -33.39 -37.28
N GLU A 15 -13.97 -34.66 -37.15
CA GLU A 15 -14.09 -35.31 -35.84
C GLU A 15 -12.69 -35.67 -35.37
N ILE A 16 -12.21 -34.94 -34.37
CA ILE A 16 -10.95 -35.26 -33.70
C ILE A 16 -11.14 -36.60 -33.00
N ASP A 17 -10.65 -37.70 -33.60
CA ASP A 17 -10.72 -39.02 -32.98
C ASP A 17 -9.78 -39.07 -31.76
N LEU A 18 -10.38 -38.89 -30.58
CA LEU A 18 -9.71 -38.94 -29.27
C LEU A 18 -8.94 -40.27 -29.09
N ALA A 19 -9.44 -41.36 -29.68
CA ALA A 19 -8.80 -42.67 -29.59
C ALA A 19 -7.57 -42.79 -30.49
N GLU A 20 -7.52 -42.07 -31.61
CA GLU A 20 -6.34 -41.98 -32.47
C GLU A 20 -5.24 -41.15 -31.81
N LEU A 21 -5.59 -39.99 -31.25
CA LEU A 21 -4.65 -39.13 -30.51
C LEU A 21 -4.05 -39.88 -29.30
N ALA A 22 -4.86 -40.62 -28.55
CA ALA A 22 -4.39 -41.42 -27.42
C ALA A 22 -3.40 -42.51 -27.85
N ARG A 23 -3.65 -43.19 -28.98
CA ARG A 23 -2.73 -44.20 -29.53
C ARG A 23 -1.40 -43.58 -29.99
N LYS A 24 -1.44 -42.42 -30.65
CA LYS A 24 -0.24 -41.66 -31.05
C LYS A 24 0.60 -41.24 -29.83
N LEU A 25 -0.03 -40.71 -28.79
CA LEU A 25 0.66 -40.39 -27.53
C LEU A 25 1.27 -41.62 -26.86
N TRP A 26 0.54 -42.74 -26.84
CA TRP A 26 1.00 -43.99 -26.23
C TRP A 26 2.18 -44.59 -26.97
N ALA A 27 2.22 -44.48 -28.30
CA ALA A 27 3.39 -44.85 -29.11
C ALA A 27 4.61 -43.95 -28.79
N GLY A 28 4.37 -42.65 -28.56
CA GLY A 28 5.37 -41.66 -28.17
C GLY A 28 5.82 -41.69 -26.70
N ARG A 29 5.27 -42.57 -25.85
CA ARG A 29 5.45 -42.54 -24.38
C ARG A 29 6.91 -42.49 -23.90
N ARG A 30 7.85 -43.14 -24.59
CA ARG A 30 9.28 -43.10 -24.22
C ARG A 30 9.89 -41.71 -24.43
N ARG A 31 9.47 -40.99 -25.48
CA ARG A 31 9.88 -39.59 -25.71
C ARG A 31 9.32 -38.70 -24.61
N ILE A 32 8.01 -38.81 -24.34
CA ILE A 32 7.34 -38.03 -23.29
C ILE A 32 8.01 -38.24 -21.94
N VAL A 33 8.28 -39.48 -21.53
CA VAL A 33 8.97 -39.78 -20.26
C VAL A 33 10.39 -39.18 -20.22
N ARG A 34 11.18 -39.26 -21.30
CA ARG A 34 12.52 -38.63 -21.34
C ARG A 34 12.45 -37.12 -21.15
N TRP A 35 11.49 -36.47 -21.80
CA TRP A 35 11.27 -35.03 -21.65
C TRP A 35 10.76 -34.67 -20.25
N CYS A 36 9.88 -35.46 -19.66
CA CYS A 36 9.46 -35.29 -18.26
C CYS A 36 10.65 -35.40 -17.29
N VAL A 37 11.57 -36.36 -17.50
CA VAL A 37 12.79 -36.49 -16.69
C VAL A 37 13.72 -35.29 -16.88
N ALA A 38 13.91 -34.83 -18.12
CA ALA A 38 14.67 -33.61 -18.40
C ALA A 38 14.04 -32.38 -17.73
N GLY A 39 12.71 -32.26 -17.78
CA GLY A 39 11.95 -31.24 -17.08
C GLY A 39 12.08 -31.31 -15.56
N ALA A 40 12.12 -32.52 -14.98
CA ALA A 40 12.36 -32.72 -13.55
C ALA A 40 13.77 -32.25 -13.14
N LEU A 41 14.80 -32.60 -13.93
CA LEU A 41 16.18 -32.16 -13.70
C LEU A 41 16.30 -30.63 -13.81
N ALA A 42 15.70 -30.04 -14.85
CA ALA A 42 15.65 -28.59 -15.01
C ALA A 42 14.92 -27.91 -13.84
N GLY A 43 13.77 -28.44 -13.43
CA GLY A 43 13.00 -27.93 -12.29
C GLY A 43 13.77 -28.02 -10.97
N LEU A 44 14.58 -29.07 -10.79
CA LEU A 44 15.46 -29.20 -9.63
C LEU A 44 16.57 -28.13 -9.65
N VAL A 45 17.24 -27.93 -10.79
CA VAL A 45 18.26 -26.88 -10.94
C VAL A 45 17.67 -25.48 -10.69
N ILE A 46 16.49 -25.19 -11.25
CA ILE A 46 15.80 -23.90 -11.06
C ILE A 46 15.38 -23.73 -9.59
N GLY A 47 14.76 -24.75 -9.00
CA GLY A 47 14.24 -24.70 -7.62
C GLY A 47 15.32 -24.61 -6.54
N PHE A 48 16.55 -25.06 -6.81
CA PHE A 48 17.70 -24.88 -5.93
C PHE A 48 18.49 -23.60 -6.20
N SER A 49 18.36 -23.01 -7.39
CA SER A 49 18.99 -21.74 -7.76
C SER A 49 18.38 -20.53 -7.05
N ILE A 50 17.07 -20.54 -6.80
CA ILE A 50 16.36 -19.44 -6.16
C ILE A 50 16.59 -19.50 -4.63
N PRO A 51 17.08 -18.42 -3.99
CA PRO A 51 17.28 -18.39 -2.55
C PRO A 51 15.97 -18.55 -1.81
N LYS A 52 16.04 -19.11 -0.60
CA LYS A 52 14.87 -19.22 0.28
C LYS A 52 14.50 -17.83 0.77
N GLU A 53 13.21 -17.52 0.79
CA GLU A 53 12.68 -16.30 1.36
C GLU A 53 11.67 -16.61 2.46
N TYR A 54 11.64 -15.75 3.46
CA TYR A 54 10.85 -15.83 4.66
C TYR A 54 9.97 -14.59 4.74
N THR A 55 8.66 -14.81 4.83
CA THR A 55 7.69 -13.71 4.96
C THR A 55 7.15 -13.68 6.38
N VAL A 56 7.21 -12.51 7.00
CA VAL A 56 6.54 -12.25 8.28
C VAL A 56 5.37 -11.31 8.01
N THR A 57 4.24 -11.58 8.65
CA THR A 57 3.03 -10.76 8.49
C THR A 57 2.53 -10.31 9.85
N VAL A 58 2.27 -9.01 9.96
CA VAL A 58 1.65 -8.38 11.12
C VAL A 58 0.31 -7.81 10.72
N LYS A 59 -0.68 -7.95 11.61
CA LYS A 59 -2.02 -7.40 11.43
C LYS A 59 -2.27 -6.31 12.45
N LEU A 60 -2.55 -5.12 11.95
CA LEU A 60 -2.92 -3.94 12.72
C LEU A 60 -4.42 -3.74 12.54
N ALA A 61 -5.18 -3.88 13.62
CA ALA A 61 -6.54 -3.40 13.64
C ALA A 61 -6.48 -1.92 14.04
N PRO A 62 -6.88 -0.98 13.17
CA PRO A 62 -7.08 0.38 13.64
C PRO A 62 -8.16 0.31 14.72
N GLU A 63 -7.91 0.98 15.85
CA GLU A 63 -9.02 1.51 16.61
C GLU A 63 -9.66 2.59 15.74
N VAL A 64 -10.45 2.15 14.77
CA VAL A 64 -11.53 2.98 14.26
C VAL A 64 -12.29 3.28 15.54
N GLN A 65 -12.25 4.54 15.98
CA GLN A 65 -13.26 5.05 16.87
C GLN A 65 -14.57 4.77 16.13
N GLY A 66 -15.14 3.60 16.41
CA GLY A 66 -16.45 3.20 15.93
C GLY A 66 -17.31 4.38 16.23
N GLY A 67 -17.94 4.92 15.19
CA GLY A 67 -18.61 6.21 15.21
C GLY A 67 -19.23 6.42 16.57
N LYS A 68 -18.57 7.25 17.41
CA LYS A 68 -19.14 7.62 18.69
C LYS A 68 -20.53 8.09 18.32
N PRO A 69 -21.60 7.49 18.86
CA PRO A 69 -22.95 7.87 18.49
C PRO A 69 -22.98 9.38 18.65
N SER A 70 -23.10 10.06 17.50
CA SER A 70 -23.21 11.50 17.40
C SER A 70 -24.10 11.93 18.53
N LEU A 71 -23.58 12.79 19.42
CA LEU A 71 -24.25 13.39 20.57
C LEU A 71 -25.77 13.53 20.36
N GLY A 72 -26.51 12.44 20.59
CA GLY A 72 -27.86 12.27 20.03
C GLY A 72 -28.88 13.23 20.64
N GLY A 73 -28.53 13.86 21.76
CA GLY A 73 -29.31 14.90 22.42
C GLY A 73 -28.92 16.34 22.05
N LEU A 74 -27.72 16.59 21.50
CA LEU A 74 -27.28 17.95 21.13
C LEU A 74 -27.34 18.20 19.62
N GLY A 75 -27.18 17.16 18.80
CA GLY A 75 -27.38 17.25 17.35
C GLY A 75 -28.83 17.58 16.95
N SER A 76 -29.82 17.17 17.76
CA SER A 76 -31.23 17.48 17.55
C SER A 76 -31.59 18.92 17.94
N LEU A 77 -30.95 19.49 18.97
CA LEU A 77 -31.13 20.89 19.35
C LEU A 77 -30.40 21.84 18.38
N ALA A 78 -29.23 21.44 17.87
CA ALA A 78 -28.47 22.19 16.86
C ALA A 78 -29.14 22.20 15.49
N SER A 79 -29.76 21.09 15.08
CA SER A 79 -30.55 21.03 13.83
C SER A 79 -31.86 21.83 13.93
N MET A 80 -32.50 21.88 15.11
CA MET A 80 -33.63 22.78 15.37
C MET A 80 -33.24 24.27 15.33
N ALA A 81 -31.99 24.61 15.63
CA ALA A 81 -31.45 25.97 15.52
C ALA A 81 -30.94 26.34 14.10
N GLY A 82 -31.15 25.46 13.10
CA GLY A 82 -30.75 25.71 11.71
C GLY A 82 -29.25 25.54 11.43
N ILE A 83 -28.46 25.06 12.40
CA ILE A 83 -27.04 24.81 12.24
C ILE A 83 -26.86 23.34 11.85
N ASN A 84 -26.67 23.10 10.56
CA ASN A 84 -26.37 21.76 10.05
C ASN A 84 -24.94 21.35 10.42
N MET A 85 -24.74 20.89 11.66
CA MET A 85 -23.48 20.25 12.10
C MET A 85 -23.27 18.86 11.49
N GLY A 86 -24.25 18.33 10.73
CA GLY A 86 -24.19 17.00 10.13
C GLY A 86 -23.20 16.84 8.96
N SER A 87 -22.59 17.93 8.49
CA SER A 87 -21.68 17.91 7.33
C SER A 87 -20.22 18.20 7.64
N MET A 88 -19.86 18.41 8.92
CA MET A 88 -18.47 18.67 9.33
C MET A 88 -17.73 17.40 9.77
N ASN A 89 -18.18 16.23 9.28
CA ASN A 89 -17.33 15.04 9.24
C ASN A 89 -16.21 15.34 8.23
N SER A 90 -15.15 16.00 8.69
CA SER A 90 -13.86 15.91 8.05
C SER A 90 -13.54 14.42 7.98
N ALA A 91 -13.71 13.82 6.80
CA ALA A 91 -13.15 12.49 6.54
C ALA A 91 -11.71 12.55 7.05
N ASP A 92 -11.35 11.64 7.95
CA ASP A 92 -10.00 11.63 8.50
C ASP A 92 -9.05 11.46 7.32
N ALA A 93 -8.28 12.49 6.99
CA ALA A 93 -7.49 12.52 5.76
C ALA A 93 -6.39 11.43 5.76
N MET A 94 -6.13 10.82 6.92
CA MET A 94 -5.37 9.58 7.07
C MET A 94 -6.30 8.40 7.36
N SER A 95 -7.12 8.02 6.36
CA SER A 95 -7.87 6.77 6.41
C SER A 95 -6.91 5.58 6.32
N PRO A 96 -7.22 4.42 6.93
CA PRO A 96 -6.41 3.21 6.80
C PRO A 96 -6.12 2.82 5.35
N GLU A 97 -6.99 3.19 4.41
CA GLU A 97 -6.84 2.95 2.98
C GLU A 97 -5.59 3.58 2.36
N LEU A 98 -5.06 4.66 2.95
CA LEU A 98 -3.84 5.33 2.49
C LEU A 98 -2.56 4.76 3.12
N TYR A 99 -2.67 3.89 4.12
CA TYR A 99 -1.49 3.34 4.80
C TYR A 99 -0.57 2.54 3.86
N PRO A 100 -1.09 1.76 2.89
CA PRO A 100 -0.23 1.15 1.87
C PRO A 100 0.61 2.16 1.11
N ASP A 101 0.03 3.31 0.73
CA ASP A 101 0.73 4.35 -0.02
C ASP A 101 1.81 5.02 0.83
N ILE A 102 1.57 5.19 2.14
CA ILE A 102 2.58 5.68 3.09
C ILE A 102 3.76 4.70 3.16
N VAL A 103 3.49 3.41 3.36
CA VAL A 103 4.52 2.38 3.46
C VAL A 103 5.32 2.25 2.16
N GLN A 104 4.68 2.45 1.00
CA GLN A 104 5.35 2.42 -0.31
C GLN A 104 6.08 3.73 -0.66
N SER A 105 5.91 4.79 0.12
CA SER A 105 6.51 6.09 -0.19
C SER A 105 8.03 6.09 -0.03
N VAL A 106 8.71 6.89 -0.86
CA VAL A 106 10.17 7.06 -0.79
C VAL A 106 10.64 7.51 0.60
N PRO A 107 10.03 8.52 1.25
CA PRO A 107 10.45 8.95 2.58
C PRO A 107 10.39 7.85 3.62
N PHE A 108 9.36 7.00 3.55
CA PHE A 108 9.21 5.86 4.46
C PHE A 108 10.33 4.83 4.26
N MET A 109 10.72 4.55 3.00
CA MET A 109 11.79 3.60 2.71
C MET A 109 13.17 4.11 3.11
N THR A 110 13.47 5.39 2.90
CA THR A 110 14.76 5.97 3.27
C THR A 110 14.96 6.00 4.79
N GLU A 111 13.89 6.13 5.57
CA GLU A 111 13.97 5.99 7.03
C GLU A 111 14.42 4.60 7.49
N LEU A 112 14.16 3.56 6.67
CA LEU A 112 14.59 2.20 6.99
C LEU A 112 16.08 1.97 6.76
N PHE A 113 16.77 2.81 5.99
CA PHE A 113 18.17 2.58 5.60
C PHE A 113 19.10 2.44 6.80
N GLY A 114 18.93 3.31 7.81
CA GLY A 114 19.73 3.30 9.03
C GLY A 114 19.29 2.29 10.09
N VAL A 115 18.28 1.46 9.81
CA VAL A 115 17.81 0.45 10.77
C VAL A 115 18.85 -0.67 10.86
N GLU A 116 19.38 -0.91 12.04
CA GLU A 116 20.31 -2.01 12.30
C GLU A 116 19.56 -3.35 12.33
N VAL A 117 19.93 -4.27 11.45
CA VAL A 117 19.40 -5.63 11.41
C VAL A 117 20.46 -6.65 11.80
N ARG A 118 20.03 -7.74 12.45
CA ARG A 118 20.89 -8.85 12.89
C ARG A 118 20.58 -10.09 12.07
N LEU A 119 21.61 -10.70 11.49
CA LEU A 119 21.48 -11.96 10.76
C LEU A 119 21.35 -13.14 11.74
N ALA A 120 20.52 -14.13 11.38
CA ALA A 120 20.29 -15.32 12.21
C ALA A 120 21.51 -16.27 12.26
N ARG A 121 22.34 -16.27 11.21
CA ARG A 121 23.47 -17.20 11.07
C ARG A 121 24.71 -16.78 11.86
N ASP A 122 25.13 -15.52 11.68
CA ASP A 122 26.45 -15.05 12.12
C ASP A 122 26.37 -13.93 13.18
N GLU A 123 25.16 -13.55 13.61
CA GLU A 123 24.89 -12.46 14.57
C GLU A 123 25.47 -11.07 14.21
N ARG A 124 26.05 -10.94 13.02
CA ARG A 124 26.51 -9.67 12.45
C ARG A 124 25.37 -8.68 12.39
N ARG A 125 25.68 -7.43 12.72
CA ARG A 125 24.80 -6.28 12.59
C ARG A 125 25.24 -5.46 11.41
N MET A 126 24.27 -4.98 10.65
CA MET A 126 24.50 -4.08 9.53
C MET A 126 23.21 -3.26 9.30
N PRO A 127 23.32 -2.07 8.72
CA PRO A 127 22.16 -1.30 8.30
C PRO A 127 21.37 -2.04 7.21
N VAL A 128 20.05 -1.81 7.15
CA VAL A 128 19.19 -2.39 6.11
C VAL A 128 19.66 -2.03 4.72
N SER A 129 20.17 -0.80 4.50
CA SER A 129 20.68 -0.39 3.18
C SER A 129 21.81 -1.30 2.70
N GLU A 130 22.79 -1.58 3.57
CA GLU A 130 23.91 -2.49 3.28
C GLU A 130 23.45 -3.95 3.12
N TYR A 131 22.50 -4.40 3.95
CA TYR A 131 21.94 -5.75 3.82
C TYR A 131 21.23 -5.95 2.47
N VAL A 132 20.47 -4.95 2.03
CA VAL A 132 19.71 -5.00 0.78
C VAL A 132 20.65 -4.95 -0.43
N SER A 133 21.70 -4.13 -0.39
CA SER A 133 22.64 -3.99 -1.51
C SER A 133 23.62 -5.16 -1.62
N GLU A 134 24.12 -5.69 -0.49
CA GLU A 134 25.26 -6.62 -0.51
C GLU A 134 24.89 -8.09 -0.23
N GLU A 135 23.89 -8.36 0.61
CA GLU A 135 23.58 -9.72 1.07
C GLU A 135 22.42 -10.39 0.32
N LEU A 136 21.56 -9.62 -0.36
CA LEU A 136 20.47 -10.18 -1.13
C LEU A 136 20.97 -10.89 -2.39
N ARG A 137 20.93 -12.22 -2.37
CA ARG A 137 21.30 -13.04 -3.54
C ARG A 137 20.21 -12.98 -4.60
N SER A 138 20.61 -12.88 -5.87
CA SER A 138 19.72 -13.09 -7.02
C SER A 138 19.99 -14.46 -7.68
N PRO A 139 19.00 -15.06 -8.37
CA PRO A 139 19.22 -16.32 -9.08
C PRO A 139 20.24 -16.15 -10.22
N TRP A 140 21.15 -17.11 -10.41
CA TRP A 140 22.22 -16.99 -11.42
C TRP A 140 21.73 -16.77 -12.86
N TRP A 141 20.52 -17.22 -13.19
CA TRP A 141 19.91 -17.05 -14.50
C TRP A 141 19.31 -15.66 -14.73
N SER A 142 19.07 -14.85 -13.69
CA SER A 142 18.65 -13.45 -13.87
C SER A 142 19.76 -12.62 -14.51
N ALA A 143 21.02 -12.92 -14.19
CA ALA A 143 22.18 -12.33 -14.83
C ALA A 143 22.28 -12.69 -16.33
N VAL A 144 21.87 -13.92 -16.69
CA VAL A 144 21.88 -14.40 -18.09
C VAL A 144 20.67 -13.87 -18.87
N ALA A 145 19.48 -13.82 -18.28
CA ALA A 145 18.27 -13.27 -18.90
C ALA A 145 18.37 -11.75 -19.14
N ALA A 146 19.11 -11.03 -18.30
CA ALA A 146 19.40 -9.61 -18.49
C ALA A 146 20.52 -9.35 -19.52
N ALA A 147 21.29 -10.37 -19.93
CA ALA A 147 22.43 -10.20 -20.82
C ALA A 147 22.08 -9.65 -22.23
N PRO A 148 21.01 -10.11 -22.91
CA PRO A 148 20.60 -9.55 -24.21
C PRO A 148 20.20 -8.07 -24.10
N PHE A 149 19.55 -7.66 -23.02
CA PHE A 149 19.12 -6.28 -22.78
C PHE A 149 20.28 -5.36 -22.36
N LYS A 150 21.25 -5.85 -21.59
CA LYS A 150 22.47 -5.11 -21.24
C LYS A 150 23.39 -4.89 -22.45
N ALA A 151 23.44 -5.83 -23.39
CA ALA A 151 24.20 -5.66 -24.65
C ALA A 151 23.63 -4.54 -25.54
N LEU A 152 22.31 -4.33 -25.53
CA LEU A 152 21.66 -3.17 -26.16
C LEU A 152 21.96 -1.85 -25.42
N GLY A 153 22.10 -1.89 -24.09
CA GLY A 153 22.47 -0.73 -23.26
C GLY A 153 23.96 -0.34 -23.33
N TRP A 154 24.87 -1.25 -23.70
CA TRP A 154 26.28 -0.90 -23.98
C TRP A 154 26.35 0.20 -25.04
N PHE A 155 25.56 0.11 -26.13
CA PHE A 155 25.56 1.11 -27.19
C PHE A 155 25.10 2.51 -26.73
N THR A 156 24.29 2.61 -25.68
CA THR A 156 23.88 3.90 -25.10
C THR A 156 24.82 4.40 -23.99
N GLY A 157 25.68 3.52 -23.47
CA GLY A 157 26.66 3.81 -22.41
C GLY A 157 27.92 4.56 -22.86
N LEU A 158 28.15 4.72 -24.17
CA LEU A 158 29.26 5.54 -24.68
C LEU A 158 29.00 7.06 -24.61
N PHE A 159 27.80 7.51 -24.19
CA PHE A 159 27.42 8.93 -24.17
C PHE A 159 26.89 9.46 -22.84
N ARG A 160 27.05 8.72 -21.73
CA ARG A 160 26.53 9.18 -20.43
C ARG A 160 27.60 9.07 -19.36
N ALA A 161 28.23 10.23 -19.14
CA ALA A 161 29.33 10.46 -18.22
C ALA A 161 29.00 10.03 -16.78
N GLU A 162 30.06 9.57 -16.11
CA GLU A 162 30.19 9.39 -14.67
C GLU A 162 29.72 10.62 -13.91
N ASP A 163 28.75 10.41 -13.04
CA ASP A 163 28.53 11.23 -11.85
C ASP A 163 28.34 10.26 -10.69
N ASP A 164 29.46 9.80 -10.12
CA ASP A 164 29.46 9.20 -8.79
C ASP A 164 30.69 9.70 -8.04
N GLU A 165 30.44 10.51 -7.01
CA GLU A 165 31.19 10.47 -5.76
C GLU A 165 30.59 11.48 -4.76
N ARG A 166 29.59 11.02 -3.99
CA ARG A 166 29.40 11.47 -2.61
C ARG A 166 29.01 10.28 -1.73
N ARG A 167 30.01 9.53 -1.27
CA ARG A 167 29.92 8.79 0.00
C ARG A 167 29.80 9.80 1.13
N GLY A 168 28.59 10.29 1.36
CA GLY A 168 28.24 11.09 2.53
C GLY A 168 27.63 10.18 3.58
N THR A 169 28.27 10.09 4.74
CA THR A 169 27.72 9.56 5.99
C THR A 169 26.58 10.45 6.56
N GLY A 170 25.81 11.08 5.68
CA GLY A 170 24.76 12.04 6.00
C GLY A 170 23.37 11.43 5.83
N VAL A 171 22.39 12.03 6.50
CA VAL A 171 20.96 11.72 6.38
C VAL A 171 20.57 11.69 4.90
N THR A 172 20.10 10.53 4.41
CA THR A 172 19.59 10.37 3.04
C THR A 172 18.49 11.39 2.78
N ASP A 173 18.61 12.15 1.68
CA ASP A 173 17.62 13.13 1.25
C ASP A 173 16.56 12.45 0.37
N PRO A 174 15.31 12.27 0.85
CA PRO A 174 14.26 11.61 0.07
C PRO A 174 13.88 12.37 -1.21
N PHE A 175 14.24 13.66 -1.31
CA PHE A 175 13.97 14.47 -2.49
C PHE A 175 15.01 14.26 -3.61
N ARG A 176 16.21 13.76 -3.28
CA ARG A 176 17.33 13.59 -4.20
C ARG A 176 18.12 12.31 -3.91
N LEU A 177 17.55 11.18 -4.32
CA LEU A 177 18.22 9.88 -4.22
C LEU A 177 19.38 9.76 -5.21
N THR A 178 20.48 9.18 -4.76
CA THR A 178 21.50 8.61 -5.65
C THR A 178 20.97 7.38 -6.37
N ARG A 179 21.70 6.90 -7.38
CA ARG A 179 21.31 5.70 -8.13
C ARG A 179 21.23 4.47 -7.23
N GLU A 180 22.23 4.27 -6.38
CA GLU A 180 22.30 3.14 -5.43
C GLU A 180 21.16 3.20 -4.40
N GLU A 181 20.86 4.39 -3.87
CA GLU A 181 19.74 4.57 -2.94
C GLU A 181 18.40 4.30 -3.61
N ASN A 182 18.20 4.75 -4.85
CA ASN A 182 16.96 4.50 -5.59
C ASN A 182 16.76 3.00 -5.90
N GLU A 183 17.84 2.27 -6.21
CA GLU A 183 17.81 0.81 -6.34
C GLU A 183 17.46 0.12 -5.02
N THR A 184 18.00 0.61 -3.90
CA THR A 184 17.68 0.13 -2.55
C THR A 184 16.21 0.37 -2.19
N VAL A 185 15.67 1.56 -2.48
CA VAL A 185 14.24 1.87 -2.30
C VAL A 185 13.37 0.91 -3.11
N GLY A 186 13.69 0.70 -4.39
CA GLY A 186 12.95 -0.23 -5.24
C GLY A 186 12.95 -1.65 -4.70
N SER A 187 14.11 -2.13 -4.21
CA SER A 187 14.22 -3.46 -3.60
C SER A 187 13.37 -3.59 -2.32
N LEU A 188 13.34 -2.54 -1.48
CA LEU A 188 12.49 -2.53 -0.30
C LEU A 188 11.00 -2.48 -0.64
N GLN A 189 10.58 -1.72 -1.66
CA GLN A 189 9.19 -1.66 -2.15
C GLN A 189 8.70 -3.02 -2.65
N GLU A 190 9.53 -3.81 -3.32
CA GLU A 190 9.18 -5.16 -3.75
C GLU A 190 9.04 -6.15 -2.57
N ARG A 191 9.73 -5.90 -1.45
CA ARG A 191 9.83 -6.80 -0.30
C ARG A 191 8.87 -6.48 0.83
N ILE A 192 8.48 -5.22 0.96
CA ILE A 192 7.56 -4.70 1.96
C ILE A 192 6.22 -4.50 1.27
N ALA A 193 5.22 -5.28 1.66
CA ALA A 193 3.85 -5.16 1.17
C ALA A 193 2.92 -4.72 2.29
N ALA A 194 2.01 -3.82 1.96
CA ALA A 194 0.96 -3.35 2.85
C ALA A 194 -0.38 -3.46 2.14
N SER A 195 -1.40 -3.98 2.82
CA SER A 195 -2.75 -4.09 2.27
C SER A 195 -3.79 -3.84 3.35
N VAL A 196 -4.99 -3.42 2.92
CA VAL A 196 -6.09 -3.07 3.82
C VAL A 196 -7.31 -3.87 3.40
N ASP A 197 -7.89 -4.60 4.35
CA ASP A 197 -9.17 -5.26 4.13
C ASP A 197 -10.29 -4.21 4.22
N LYS A 198 -10.97 -3.91 3.10
CA LYS A 198 -11.99 -2.85 3.03
C LYS A 198 -13.22 -3.09 3.92
N LYS A 199 -13.45 -4.33 4.38
CA LYS A 199 -14.61 -4.67 5.22
C LYS A 199 -14.29 -4.49 6.71
N THR A 200 -13.10 -4.93 7.10
CA THR A 200 -12.66 -4.94 8.51
C THR A 200 -11.73 -3.78 8.86
N MET A 201 -11.26 -3.03 7.85
CA MET A 201 -10.21 -2.01 7.92
C MET A 201 -8.88 -2.52 8.53
N VAL A 202 -8.70 -3.85 8.61
CA VAL A 202 -7.47 -4.45 9.13
C VAL A 202 -6.35 -4.24 8.11
N VAL A 203 -5.26 -3.63 8.59
CA VAL A 203 -4.06 -3.38 7.82
C VAL A 203 -3.13 -4.58 8.00
N SER A 204 -2.74 -5.20 6.90
CA SER A 204 -1.79 -6.32 6.88
C SER A 204 -0.47 -5.82 6.32
N LEU A 205 0.59 -5.88 7.13
CA LEU A 205 1.96 -5.57 6.75
C LEU A 205 2.71 -6.89 6.57
N ALA A 206 3.38 -7.07 5.44
CA ALA A 206 4.17 -8.25 5.17
C ALA A 206 5.57 -7.86 4.67
N VAL A 207 6.61 -8.39 5.30
CA VAL A 207 7.99 -8.19 4.85
C VAL A 207 8.60 -9.53 4.48
N THR A 208 9.24 -9.59 3.31
CA THR A 208 9.86 -10.80 2.76
C THR A 208 11.38 -10.64 2.62
N MET A 209 12.14 -11.42 3.40
CA MET A 209 13.61 -11.39 3.43
C MET A 209 14.23 -12.78 3.30
N GLN A 210 15.49 -12.87 2.88
CA GLN A 210 16.22 -14.14 2.78
C GLN A 210 16.66 -14.69 4.14
N ASP A 211 16.83 -13.83 5.15
CA ASP A 211 17.08 -14.21 6.53
C ASP A 211 15.79 -14.10 7.39
N PRO A 212 15.43 -15.14 8.16
CA PRO A 212 14.19 -15.17 8.95
C PRO A 212 14.20 -14.18 10.13
N LEU A 213 15.35 -13.90 10.74
CA LEU A 213 15.45 -12.94 11.84
C LEU A 213 15.32 -11.53 11.30
N VAL A 214 15.99 -11.23 10.19
CA VAL A 214 15.85 -9.93 9.49
C VAL A 214 14.41 -9.69 9.07
N ALA A 215 13.71 -10.71 8.55
CA ALA A 215 12.28 -10.61 8.20
C ALA A 215 11.43 -10.17 9.40
N ALA A 216 11.64 -10.79 10.57
CA ALA A 216 10.86 -10.47 11.78
C ALA A 216 11.22 -9.10 12.37
N THR A 217 12.50 -8.80 12.53
CA THR A 217 12.97 -7.52 13.08
C THR A 217 12.53 -6.36 12.20
N LEU A 218 12.69 -6.48 10.88
CA LEU A 218 12.29 -5.42 9.97
C LEU A 218 10.77 -5.24 9.92
N THR A 219 9.99 -6.33 10.04
CA THR A 219 8.52 -6.21 10.12
C THR A 219 8.09 -5.45 11.39
N ASP A 220 8.72 -5.72 12.53
CA ASP A 220 8.46 -4.97 13.78
C ASP A 220 8.81 -3.49 13.61
N THR A 221 9.96 -3.17 13.00
CA THR A 221 10.36 -1.79 12.74
C THR A 221 9.40 -1.07 11.78
N VAL A 222 9.04 -1.70 10.66
CA VAL A 222 8.07 -1.13 9.69
C VAL A 222 6.73 -0.87 10.36
N MET A 223 6.24 -1.80 11.19
CA MET A 223 5.02 -1.63 11.96
C MET A 223 5.10 -0.41 12.89
N ARG A 224 6.17 -0.28 13.67
CA ARG A 224 6.37 0.86 14.60
C ARG A 224 6.50 2.18 13.86
N ASN A 225 7.25 2.22 12.76
CA ASN A 225 7.42 3.44 11.96
C ASN A 225 6.08 3.91 11.39
N LEU A 226 5.24 2.98 10.90
CA LEU A 226 3.89 3.30 10.45
C LEU A 226 3.01 3.82 11.60
N GLN A 227 3.02 3.16 12.76
CA GLN A 227 2.29 3.61 13.94
C GLN A 227 2.72 5.02 14.36
N ASN A 228 4.02 5.31 14.35
CA ASN A 228 4.57 6.61 14.68
C ASN A 228 4.12 7.68 13.69
N HIS A 229 4.20 7.41 12.39
CA HIS A 229 3.73 8.32 11.33
C HIS A 229 2.26 8.71 11.53
N ILE A 230 1.39 7.73 11.77
CA ILE A 230 -0.05 7.98 11.94
C ILE A 230 -0.30 8.73 13.25
N THR A 231 0.36 8.32 14.34
CA THR A 231 0.23 8.97 15.65
C THR A 231 0.67 10.43 15.59
N GLN A 232 1.80 10.70 14.95
CA GLN A 232 2.32 12.05 14.77
C GLN A 232 1.37 12.91 13.95
N TYR A 233 0.92 12.42 12.79
CA TYR A 233 -0.06 13.13 11.97
C TYR A 233 -1.34 13.48 12.75
N ARG A 234 -1.92 12.51 13.48
CA ARG A 234 -3.14 12.74 14.28
C ARG A 234 -2.93 13.73 15.41
N THR A 235 -1.79 13.64 16.09
CA THR A 235 -1.41 14.56 17.16
C THR A 235 -1.23 15.98 16.61
N ASP A 236 -0.52 16.13 15.50
CA ASP A 236 -0.26 17.41 14.87
C ASP A 236 -1.55 18.04 14.35
N LYS A 237 -2.41 17.27 13.67
CA LYS A 237 -3.74 17.73 13.24
C LYS A 237 -4.57 18.22 14.42
N ALA A 238 -4.66 17.44 15.50
CA ALA A 238 -5.42 17.83 16.69
C ALA A 238 -4.88 19.11 17.35
N ARG A 239 -3.56 19.31 17.36
CA ARG A 239 -2.91 20.54 17.84
C ARG A 239 -3.26 21.75 16.97
N HIS A 240 -3.18 21.61 15.65
CA HIS A 240 -3.54 22.67 14.71
C HIS A 240 -5.03 23.04 14.81
N ASP A 241 -5.91 22.04 14.91
CA ASP A 241 -7.36 22.24 15.08
C ASP A 241 -7.66 22.99 16.40
N LEU A 242 -6.96 22.64 17.48
CA LEU A 242 -7.06 23.34 18.76
C LEU A 242 -6.61 24.80 18.64
N GLU A 243 -5.47 25.05 18.01
CA GLU A 243 -4.96 26.41 17.82
C GLU A 243 -5.94 27.26 16.99
N PHE A 244 -6.44 26.73 15.89
CA PHE A 244 -7.44 27.41 15.06
C PHE A 244 -8.72 27.72 15.84
N THR A 245 -9.23 26.76 16.62
CA THR A 245 -10.44 26.93 17.42
C THR A 245 -10.24 27.93 18.56
N GLN A 246 -9.06 27.94 19.17
CA GLN A 246 -8.70 28.92 20.20
C GLN A 246 -8.73 30.34 19.63
N ARG A 247 -8.15 30.57 18.44
CA ARG A 247 -8.19 31.89 17.78
C ARG A 247 -9.62 32.35 17.50
N LEU A 248 -10.50 31.45 17.02
CA LEU A 248 -11.92 31.77 16.80
C LEU A 248 -12.65 32.12 18.10
N PHE A 249 -12.36 31.40 19.18
CA PHE A 249 -12.91 31.68 20.50
C PHE A 249 -12.47 33.05 21.01
N ASP A 250 -11.18 33.37 20.94
CA ASP A 250 -10.62 34.64 21.41
C ASP A 250 -11.22 35.82 20.62
N GLU A 251 -11.39 35.67 19.30
CA GLU A 251 -12.04 36.67 18.44
C GLU A 251 -13.53 36.86 18.78
N ALA A 252 -14.27 35.75 18.95
CA ALA A 252 -15.69 35.80 19.31
C ALA A 252 -15.91 36.42 20.70
N GLN A 253 -15.04 36.10 21.66
CA GLN A 253 -15.05 36.68 23.00
C GLN A 253 -14.82 38.20 22.95
N GLY A 254 -13.81 38.66 22.19
CA GLY A 254 -13.54 40.08 22.00
C GLY A 254 -14.72 40.84 21.37
N LYS A 255 -15.34 40.27 20.32
CA LYS A 255 -16.53 40.85 19.68
C LYS A 255 -17.72 40.93 20.64
N TYR A 256 -17.94 39.89 21.43
CA TYR A 256 -19.02 39.86 22.43
C TYR A 256 -18.83 40.96 23.49
N TYR A 257 -17.63 41.08 24.08
CA TYR A 257 -17.37 42.12 25.08
C TYR A 257 -17.47 43.54 24.50
N ALA A 258 -17.01 43.75 23.26
CA ALA A 258 -17.18 45.02 22.58
C ALA A 258 -18.67 45.37 22.34
N ALA A 259 -19.48 44.40 21.90
CA ALA A 259 -20.92 44.60 21.69
C ALA A 259 -21.67 44.84 23.01
N GLN A 260 -21.32 44.08 24.06
CA GLN A 260 -21.85 44.26 25.42
C GLN A 260 -21.56 45.67 25.95
N GLN A 261 -20.33 46.16 25.77
CA GLN A 261 -19.94 47.48 26.25
C GLN A 261 -20.62 48.62 25.47
N ARG A 262 -20.80 48.48 24.14
CA ARG A 262 -21.58 49.44 23.34
C ARG A 262 -23.04 49.51 23.78
N TYR A 263 -23.65 48.34 24.03
CA TYR A 263 -25.02 48.28 24.53
C TYR A 263 -25.13 48.95 25.91
N ALA A 264 -24.23 48.63 26.84
CA ALA A 264 -24.21 49.23 28.17
C ALA A 264 -24.06 50.76 28.10
N GLN A 265 -23.07 51.26 27.35
CA GLN A 265 -22.85 52.70 27.16
C GLN A 265 -24.08 53.41 26.56
N TYR A 266 -24.73 52.79 25.58
CA TYR A 266 -25.93 53.36 24.96
C TYR A 266 -27.09 53.45 25.95
N VAL A 267 -27.34 52.37 26.71
CA VAL A 267 -28.40 52.33 27.72
C VAL A 267 -28.13 53.34 28.83
N ASP A 268 -26.89 53.44 29.31
CA ASP A 268 -26.50 54.38 30.38
C ASP A 268 -26.66 55.84 29.96
N GLN A 269 -26.32 56.19 28.72
CA GLN A 269 -26.42 57.56 28.21
C GLN A 269 -27.87 58.01 27.94
N ASN A 270 -28.81 57.07 27.73
CA ASN A 270 -30.13 57.35 27.18
C ASN A 270 -31.31 56.94 28.09
N GLN A 271 -31.06 56.76 29.39
CA GLN A 271 -32.03 56.22 30.37
C GLN A 271 -33.39 56.94 30.44
N ALA A 272 -33.47 58.23 30.09
CA ALA A 272 -34.69 59.06 30.22
C ALA A 272 -35.43 59.33 28.89
N LEU A 273 -35.04 58.70 27.78
CA LEU A 273 -35.55 59.05 26.44
C LEU A 273 -36.60 58.04 25.95
N SER A 274 -37.85 58.49 25.74
CA SER A 274 -38.96 57.62 25.29
C SER A 274 -39.24 57.68 23.78
N ARG A 275 -38.34 58.23 22.97
CA ARG A 275 -38.53 58.36 21.50
C ARG A 275 -38.35 57.00 20.81
N LYS A 276 -39.20 56.69 19.81
CA LYS A 276 -39.14 55.40 19.07
C LYS A 276 -37.79 55.11 18.42
N SER A 277 -37.11 56.13 17.88
CA SER A 277 -35.79 55.97 17.26
C SER A 277 -34.73 55.44 18.23
N PHE A 278 -34.79 55.82 19.51
CA PHE A 278 -33.86 55.35 20.53
C PHE A 278 -34.14 53.90 20.91
N ARG A 279 -35.43 53.53 21.01
CA ARG A 279 -35.82 52.13 21.25
C ARG A 279 -35.36 51.21 20.11
N THR A 280 -35.52 51.63 18.86
CA THR A 280 -35.04 50.86 17.70
C THR A 280 -33.53 50.65 17.74
N GLU A 281 -32.76 51.68 18.09
CA GLU A 281 -31.30 51.56 18.18
C GLU A 281 -30.86 50.70 19.37
N GLN A 282 -31.54 50.82 20.51
CA GLN A 282 -31.34 49.94 21.67
C GLN A 282 -31.59 48.47 21.31
N GLU A 283 -32.70 48.17 20.64
CA GLU A 283 -33.04 46.83 20.15
C GLU A 283 -31.99 46.31 19.17
N ARG A 284 -31.50 47.16 18.26
CA ARG A 284 -30.42 46.81 17.32
C ARG A 284 -29.15 46.40 18.06
N LEU A 285 -28.70 47.18 19.04
CA LEU A 285 -27.50 46.89 19.84
C LEU A 285 -27.68 45.65 20.72
N GLN A 286 -28.87 45.44 21.28
CA GLN A 286 -29.19 44.23 22.05
C GLN A 286 -29.13 42.98 21.16
N ASN A 287 -29.66 43.05 19.94
CA ASN A 287 -29.60 41.96 18.97
C ASN A 287 -28.16 41.67 18.55
N GLU A 288 -27.35 42.70 18.31
CA GLU A 288 -25.91 42.57 18.00
C GLU A 288 -25.16 41.87 19.14
N MET A 289 -25.39 42.29 20.39
CA MET A 289 -24.83 41.63 21.58
C MET A 289 -25.29 40.17 21.69
N SER A 290 -26.57 39.89 21.47
CA SER A 290 -27.15 38.54 21.56
C SER A 290 -26.60 37.60 20.48
N LEU A 291 -26.38 38.12 19.27
CA LEU A 291 -25.72 37.39 18.19
C LEU A 291 -24.26 37.08 18.55
N ALA A 292 -23.52 38.07 19.05
CA ALA A 292 -22.13 37.88 19.46
C ALA A 292 -22.00 36.89 20.63
N TYR A 293 -22.92 36.93 21.60
CA TYR A 293 -23.00 35.96 22.69
C TYR A 293 -23.25 34.53 22.19
N SER A 294 -24.14 34.36 21.21
CA SER A 294 -24.43 33.05 20.63
C SER A 294 -23.20 32.46 19.93
N LEU A 295 -22.47 33.28 19.17
CA LEU A 295 -21.21 32.89 18.53
C LEU A 295 -20.11 32.55 19.55
N TYR A 296 -19.99 33.35 20.61
CA TYR A 296 -19.06 33.08 21.71
C TYR A 296 -19.36 31.73 22.38
N ASN A 297 -20.61 31.45 22.72
CA ASN A 297 -20.99 30.16 23.33
C ASN A 297 -20.71 28.98 22.40
N GLN A 298 -20.98 29.11 21.10
CA GLN A 298 -20.71 28.06 20.13
C GLN A 298 -19.21 27.76 20.01
N THR A 299 -18.38 28.80 19.89
CA THR A 299 -16.92 28.64 19.81
C THR A 299 -16.32 28.12 21.12
N ALA A 300 -16.88 28.49 22.27
CA ALA A 300 -16.50 27.95 23.57
C ALA A 300 -16.71 26.43 23.65
N GLN A 301 -17.88 25.94 23.20
CA GLN A 301 -18.17 24.51 23.15
C GLN A 301 -17.22 23.77 22.20
N GLN A 302 -16.94 24.34 21.02
CA GLN A 302 -15.98 23.77 20.07
C GLN A 302 -14.57 23.69 20.65
N LEU A 303 -14.12 24.72 21.38
CA LEU A 303 -12.82 24.73 22.03
C LEU A 303 -12.69 23.61 23.08
N GLN A 304 -13.73 23.37 23.87
CA GLN A 304 -13.72 22.26 24.83
C GLN A 304 -13.61 20.90 24.13
N LEU A 305 -14.34 20.71 23.01
CA LEU A 305 -14.23 19.50 22.20
C LEU A 305 -12.83 19.34 21.59
N ALA A 306 -12.24 20.42 21.07
CA ALA A 306 -10.88 20.39 20.51
C ALA A 306 -9.82 20.04 21.57
N ARG A 307 -9.95 20.60 22.79
CA ARG A 307 -9.08 20.24 23.93
C ARG A 307 -9.20 18.77 24.31
N ALA A 308 -10.42 18.24 24.36
CA ALA A 308 -10.66 16.82 24.63
C ALA A 308 -10.03 15.93 23.55
N LYS A 309 -10.15 16.30 22.27
CA LYS A 309 -9.52 15.56 21.16
C LYS A 309 -8.00 15.47 21.28
N VAL A 310 -7.32 16.57 21.62
CA VAL A 310 -5.86 16.56 21.83
C VAL A 310 -5.46 15.62 22.97
N GLN A 311 -6.23 15.59 24.07
CA GLN A 311 -5.99 14.67 25.18
C GLN A 311 -6.28 13.20 24.82
N GLU A 312 -7.23 12.95 23.92
CA GLU A 312 -7.60 11.61 23.46
C GLU A 312 -6.64 11.06 22.37
N SER A 313 -5.81 11.90 21.74
CA SER A 313 -5.01 11.56 20.54
C SER A 313 -3.82 10.60 20.76
N THR A 314 -3.85 9.73 21.77
CA THR A 314 -2.90 8.61 21.93
C THR A 314 -3.54 7.32 21.43
N PRO A 315 -3.45 6.99 20.12
CA PRO A 315 -4.04 5.78 19.59
C PRO A 315 -3.28 4.56 20.14
N VAL A 316 -3.97 3.72 20.92
CA VAL A 316 -3.47 2.38 21.26
C VAL A 316 -3.89 1.46 20.12
N TYR A 317 -3.02 1.24 19.14
CA TYR A 317 -3.28 0.24 18.11
C TYR A 317 -3.19 -1.17 18.71
N ALA A 318 -4.25 -1.96 18.58
CA ALA A 318 -4.22 -3.36 18.96
C ALA A 318 -3.41 -4.16 17.94
N VAL A 319 -2.20 -4.59 18.33
CA VAL A 319 -1.42 -5.56 17.55
C VAL A 319 -2.12 -6.91 17.64
N VAL A 320 -2.81 -7.31 16.57
CA VAL A 320 -3.59 -8.55 16.54
C VAL A 320 -2.66 -9.76 16.39
N GLN A 321 -1.57 -9.60 15.64
CA GLN A 321 -0.55 -10.62 15.42
C GLN A 321 0.84 -9.96 15.45
N PRO A 322 1.70 -10.28 16.43
CA PRO A 322 3.04 -9.72 16.52
C PRO A 322 3.98 -10.32 15.46
N ALA A 323 5.06 -9.60 15.17
CA ALA A 323 6.11 -10.11 14.30
C ALA A 323 6.86 -11.26 15.00
N THR A 324 6.72 -12.48 14.49
CA THR A 324 7.43 -13.67 14.99
C THR A 324 8.36 -14.24 13.94
N VAL A 325 9.52 -14.75 14.38
CA VAL A 325 10.52 -15.36 13.48
C VAL A 325 9.93 -16.59 12.79
N PRO A 326 9.89 -16.64 11.44
CA PRO A 326 9.28 -17.72 10.69
C PRO A 326 10.20 -18.95 10.66
N LEU A 327 9.64 -20.12 10.98
CA LEU A 327 10.39 -21.38 11.00
C LEU A 327 10.53 -22.05 9.63
N LYS A 328 9.65 -21.69 8.68
CA LYS A 328 9.63 -22.27 7.32
C LYS A 328 9.74 -21.15 6.28
N PRO A 329 10.45 -21.39 5.16
CA PRO A 329 10.49 -20.44 4.06
C PRO A 329 9.13 -20.37 3.37
N SER A 330 8.72 -19.17 2.99
CA SER A 330 7.47 -18.89 2.27
C SER A 330 7.64 -19.08 0.77
N LYS A 331 8.83 -18.80 0.23
CA LYS A 331 9.15 -18.92 -1.20
C LYS A 331 10.57 -19.47 -1.41
N PRO A 332 10.85 -20.09 -2.56
CA PRO A 332 9.89 -20.64 -3.52
C PRO A 332 9.31 -22.00 -3.05
N SER A 333 8.11 -22.34 -3.50
CA SER A 333 7.57 -23.69 -3.34
C SER A 333 8.26 -24.66 -4.32
N LYS A 334 9.42 -25.19 -3.91
CA LYS A 334 10.28 -26.06 -4.75
C LYS A 334 9.53 -27.20 -5.41
N ILE A 335 8.56 -27.78 -4.71
CA ILE A 335 7.69 -28.86 -5.24
C ILE A 335 6.82 -28.35 -6.39
N MET A 336 6.24 -27.15 -6.26
CA MET A 336 5.38 -26.58 -7.30
C MET A 336 6.18 -26.21 -8.55
N ILE A 337 7.41 -25.70 -8.38
CA ILE A 337 8.34 -25.49 -9.51
C ILE A 337 8.63 -26.80 -10.23
N LEU A 338 8.95 -27.87 -9.47
CA LEU A 338 9.24 -29.17 -10.04
C LEU A 338 8.04 -29.73 -10.82
N VAL A 339 6.84 -29.69 -10.23
CA VAL A 339 5.61 -30.15 -10.89
C VAL A 339 5.33 -29.32 -12.15
N GLY A 340 5.50 -28.00 -12.07
CA GLY A 340 5.33 -27.10 -13.23
C GLY A 340 6.30 -27.41 -14.36
N CYS A 341 7.58 -27.59 -14.08
CA CYS A 341 8.59 -27.93 -15.10
C CYS A 341 8.33 -29.31 -15.73
N VAL A 342 7.95 -30.31 -14.94
CA VAL A 342 7.60 -31.64 -15.45
C VAL A 342 6.35 -31.59 -16.33
N PHE A 343 5.32 -30.86 -15.89
CA PHE A 343 4.09 -30.70 -16.65
C PHE A 343 4.32 -30.00 -17.98
N LEU A 344 5.06 -28.88 -17.98
CA LEU A 344 5.38 -28.12 -19.19
C LEU A 344 6.21 -28.96 -20.17
N ALA A 345 7.23 -29.68 -19.68
CA ALA A 345 8.05 -30.54 -20.53
C ALA A 345 7.24 -31.71 -21.11
N GLY A 346 6.36 -32.31 -20.31
CA GLY A 346 5.47 -33.38 -20.76
C GLY A 346 4.46 -32.91 -21.81
N ALA A 347 3.84 -31.74 -21.59
CA ALA A 347 2.91 -31.13 -22.53
C ALA A 347 3.58 -30.74 -23.85
N ALA A 348 4.78 -30.14 -23.79
CA ALA A 348 5.57 -29.80 -24.97
C ALA A 348 5.95 -31.05 -25.77
N ALA A 349 6.37 -32.12 -25.07
CA ALA A 349 6.68 -33.40 -25.72
C ALA A 349 5.43 -34.05 -26.35
N ALA A 350 4.28 -34.00 -25.67
CA ALA A 350 3.02 -34.51 -26.18
C ALA A 350 2.57 -33.75 -27.44
N ALA A 351 2.62 -32.42 -27.41
CA ALA A 351 2.31 -31.57 -28.55
C ALA A 351 3.26 -31.84 -29.73
N TRP A 352 4.56 -31.97 -29.48
CA TRP A 352 5.54 -32.33 -30.49
C TRP A 352 5.30 -33.72 -31.08
N THR A 353 4.90 -34.71 -30.27
CA THR A 353 4.58 -36.04 -30.77
C THR A 353 3.29 -36.09 -31.59
N LEU A 354 2.35 -35.16 -31.36
CA LEU A 354 1.09 -35.12 -32.10
C LEU A 354 1.19 -34.34 -33.41
N PHE A 355 1.88 -33.19 -33.40
CA PHE A 355 1.86 -32.24 -34.51
C PHE A 355 3.27 -31.91 -35.05
N GLY A 356 4.32 -32.18 -34.29
CA GLY A 356 5.68 -31.79 -34.64
C GLY A 356 6.26 -32.56 -35.83
N GLU A 357 5.84 -33.82 -36.02
CA GLU A 357 6.25 -34.62 -37.19
C GLU A 357 5.62 -34.10 -38.49
N GLU A 358 4.35 -33.68 -38.45
CA GLU A 358 3.67 -33.09 -39.60
C GLU A 358 4.27 -31.74 -39.98
N ILE A 359 4.48 -30.85 -39.00
CA ILE A 359 5.06 -29.51 -39.21
C ILE A 359 6.49 -29.61 -39.80
N ALA A 360 7.33 -30.51 -39.28
CA ALA A 360 8.69 -30.69 -39.77
C ALA A 360 8.75 -31.21 -41.22
N GLU A 361 7.77 -32.02 -41.63
CA GLU A 361 7.64 -32.47 -43.02
C GLU A 361 7.17 -31.37 -43.97
N THR A 362 6.26 -30.48 -43.53
CA THR A 362 5.82 -29.33 -44.33
C THR A 362 6.96 -28.35 -44.59
N PHE A 363 7.79 -28.08 -43.58
CA PHE A 363 8.97 -27.21 -43.73
C PHE A 363 10.03 -27.84 -44.67
N ARG A 364 10.30 -29.14 -44.56
CA ARG A 364 11.24 -29.84 -45.47
C ARG A 364 10.76 -29.90 -46.93
N LYS A 365 9.45 -29.84 -47.17
CA LYS A 365 8.86 -29.78 -48.52
C LYS A 365 8.84 -28.36 -49.12
N GLN A 366 9.03 -27.31 -48.31
CA GLN A 366 9.15 -25.93 -48.80
C GLN A 366 10.59 -25.53 -49.15
N GLU A 367 11.60 -26.21 -48.61
CA GLU A 367 13.02 -25.98 -48.93
C GLU A 367 13.55 -26.80 -50.12
N ARG A 368 12.74 -27.70 -50.69
CA ARG A 368 13.01 -28.38 -51.97
C ARG A 368 12.10 -27.83 -53.05
#